data_AF-M6VKG5-F1
#
_entry.id   AF-M6VKG5-F1
#
_cell.length_a   1.000
_cell.length_b   1.000
_cell.length_c   1.000
_cell.angle_alpha   90.00
_cell.angle_beta   90.00
_cell.angle_gamma   90.00
#
_symmetry.space_group_name_H-M   'P 1'
#
loop_
_entity.id
_entity.type
_entity.pdbx_description
1 polymer ?
#
loop_
_entity_poly.entity_id
_entity_poly.type
_entity_poly.pdbx_seq_one_letter_code
_entity_poly.pdbx_strand_id
1 'polypeptide(L)' 'MLKEGRVTRFGPIEECFTENNLESLYDIPLQVRKIEGTWSVIPKRK' A
#
# COMPACT_ATOMS: atom_id res chain seq x y z
N MET A 1 3.00 7.73 -4.41
CA MET A 1 3.67 6.41 -4.42
C MET A 1 4.67 6.38 -5.57
N LEU A 2 5.88 5.88 -5.34
CA LEU A 2 6.97 5.88 -6.32
C LEU A 2 7.54 4.46 -6.44
N LYS A 3 7.72 3.97 -7.67
CA LYS A 3 8.37 2.69 -7.97
C LYS A 3 9.22 2.84 -9.22
N GLU A 4 10.46 2.38 -9.20
CA GLU A 4 11.37 2.44 -10.36
C GLU A 4 11.49 3.85 -10.98
N GLY A 5 11.53 4.87 -10.13
CA GLY A 5 11.62 6.27 -10.56
C GLY A 5 10.33 6.84 -11.19
N ARG A 6 9.22 6.10 -11.20
CA ARG A 6 7.92 6.55 -11.72
C ARG A 6 6.89 6.70 -10.60
N VAL A 7 6.06 7.74 -10.71
CA VAL A 7 4.92 7.93 -9.82
C VAL A 7 3.83 6.93 -10.22
N THR A 8 3.50 6.00 -9.33
CA THR A 8 2.46 4.97 -9.58
C THR A 8 1.07 5.45 -9.18
N ARG A 9 0.96 6.24 -8.12
CA ARG A 9 -0.24 7.05 -7.79
C ARG A 9 0.13 8.31 -7.00
N PHE A 10 -0.76 9.30 -7.10
CA PHE A 10 -0.73 10.54 -6.35
C PHE A 10 -2.16 10.95 -5.99
N GLY A 11 -2.40 11.36 -4.74
CA GLY A 11 -3.72 11.71 -4.22
C GLY A 11 -3.81 11.58 -2.69
N PRO A 12 -5.02 11.67 -2.11
CA PRO A 12 -5.27 11.41 -0.70
C PRO A 12 -4.67 10.08 -0.24
N ILE A 13 -4.22 10.00 1.01
CA ILE A 13 -3.55 8.79 1.52
C ILE A 13 -4.51 7.61 1.54
N GLU A 14 -5.79 7.82 1.84
CA GLU A 14 -6.84 6.80 1.84
C GLU A 14 -7.05 6.18 0.45
N GLU A 15 -6.85 6.96 -0.62
CA GLU A 15 -6.94 6.49 -2.00
C GLU A 15 -5.65 5.81 -2.46
N CYS A 16 -4.50 6.20 -1.89
CA CYS A 16 -3.19 5.63 -2.21
C CYS A 16 -2.93 4.32 -1.46
N PHE A 17 -3.20 4.25 -0.16
CA PHE A 17 -2.88 3.15 0.75
C PHE A 17 -3.97 2.07 0.78
N THR A 18 -4.47 1.70 -0.41
CA THR A 18 -5.35 0.53 -0.55
C THR A 18 -4.51 -0.74 -0.70
N GLU A 19 -5.08 -1.91 -0.39
CA GLU A 19 -4.37 -3.19 -0.56
C GLU A 19 -3.83 -3.35 -1.98
N ASN A 20 -4.69 -3.25 -3.00
CA ASN A 20 -4.29 -3.43 -4.41
C ASN A 20 -3.13 -2.52 -4.85
N ASN A 21 -3.15 -1.26 -4.38
CA ASN A 21 -2.13 -0.29 -4.72
C ASN A 21 -0.78 -0.65 -4.09
N LEU A 22 -0.78 -1.05 -2.83
CA LEU A 22 0.44 -1.42 -2.12
C LEU A 22 0.93 -2.80 -2.55
N GLU A 23 0.04 -3.74 -2.89
CA GLU A 23 0.41 -5.03 -3.47
C GLU A 23 1.10 -4.84 -4.83
N SER A 24 0.57 -3.95 -5.69
CA SER A 24 1.24 -3.58 -6.95
C SER A 24 2.56 -2.81 -6.72
N LEU A 25 2.66 -2.04 -5.64
CA LEU A 25 3.87 -1.30 -5.31
C LEU A 25 5.00 -2.22 -4.84
N TYR A 26 4.69 -3.20 -3.99
CA TYR A 26 5.66 -4.09 -3.34
C TYR A 26 5.77 -5.49 -3.98
N ASP A 27 4.94 -5.79 -4.98
CA ASP A 27 4.88 -7.08 -5.71
C ASP A 27 4.65 -8.31 -4.82
N ILE A 28 3.96 -8.13 -3.68
CA ILE A 28 3.60 -9.20 -2.75
C ILE A 28 2.17 -9.00 -2.22
N PRO A 29 1.45 -10.07 -1.84
CA PRO A 29 0.15 -9.95 -1.18
C PRO A 29 0.27 -9.29 0.20
N LEU A 30 -0.56 -8.28 0.47
CA LEU A 30 -0.49 -7.45 1.67
C LEU A 30 -1.87 -7.31 2.31
N GLN A 31 -1.88 -7.34 3.63
CA GLN A 31 -3.00 -6.86 4.42
C GLN A 31 -2.73 -5.43 4.87
N VAL A 32 -3.68 -4.53 4.62
CA VAL A 32 -3.54 -3.11 4.96
C VAL A 32 -4.66 -2.69 5.90
N ARG A 33 -4.29 -2.17 7.07
CA ARG A 33 -5.25 -1.72 8.10
C ARG A 33 -4.80 -0.41 8.71
N LYS A 34 -5.75 0.44 9.12
CA LYS A 34 -5.49 1.60 9.97
C LYS A 34 -5.83 1.23 11.41
N ILE A 35 -4.84 1.23 12.30
CA ILE A 35 -4.97 0.86 13.71
C ILE A 35 -4.45 2.04 14.53
N GLU A 36 -5.30 2.64 15.37
CA GLU A 36 -4.93 3.76 16.24
C GLU A 36 -4.25 4.92 15.49
N GLY A 37 -4.78 5.27 14.30
CA GLY A 37 -4.23 6.32 13.45
C GLY A 37 -3.00 5.92 12.63
N THR A 38 -2.43 4.74 12.88
CA THR A 38 -1.24 4.23 12.18
C THR A 38 -1.64 3.25 11.07
N TRP A 39 -0.99 3.33 9.91
CA TRP A 39 -1.16 2.36 8.84
C TRP A 39 -0.27 1.14 9.09
N SER A 40 -0.89 -0.02 9.31
CA SER A 40 -0.24 -1.33 9.40
C SER A 40 -0.33 -2.03 8.05
N VAL A 41 0.83 -2.37 7.48
CA VAL A 41 0.97 -3.02 6.17
C VAL A 41 1.80 -4.28 6.36
N ILE A 42 1.17 -5.45 6.29
CA ILE A 42 1.79 -6.73 6.66
C ILE A 42 1.62 -7.73 5.51
N PRO A 43 2.67 -8.49 5.12
CA PRO A 43 2.54 -9.57 4.15
C PRO A 43 1.52 -10.63 4.58
N LYS A 44 0.62 -11.02 3.68
CA LYS A 44 -0.28 -12.16 3.92
C LYS A 44 0.57 -13.44 3.95
N ARG A 45 0.38 -14.29 4.97
CA ARG A 45 0.98 -15.64 4.97
C ARG A 45 0.27 -16.48 3.90
N LYS A 46 1.04 -17.22 3.10
CA LYS A 46 0.50 -18.22 2.15
C LYS A 46 -0.20 -19.35 2.90
#